data_AF-A0A363NW49-F1
#
_entry.id   AF-A0A363NW49-F1
#
_cell.length_a   1.000
_cell.length_b   1.000
_cell.length_c   1.000
_cell.angle_alpha   90.00
_cell.angle_beta   90.00
_cell.angle_gamma   90.00
#
_symmetry.space_group_name_H-M   'P 1'
#
loop_
_entity.id
_entity.type
_entity.pdbx_description
1 polymer ?
#
loop_
_entity_poly.entity_id
_entity_poly.type
_entity_poly.pdbx_seq_one_letter_code
_entity_poly.pdbx_strand_id
1 'polypeptide(L)'
;MKMTILTLLAGSTLAISSCGAGKDQPATPINADQFEKLYENKDNDGKRFSLTGYPYLNSDVTVRNDMEIAVSLFSQPKGKGDYIASIDLGYKDNKNGMYIPDKFTADDLQVFDKEGNSLGVNDKITISFEMELDTRRPPRTGIKKLEKDENGHPKMVEQKPAYYGDGPSDIIIEKAK
;
A
#
# COMPACT_ATOMS: atom_id res chain seq x y z
N MET A 1 -33.46 -6.78 -39.42
CA MET A 1 -32.99 -7.73 -38.40
C MET A 1 -32.05 -6.99 -37.46
N LYS A 2 -32.39 -6.91 -36.17
CA LYS A 2 -31.53 -6.31 -35.14
C LYS A 2 -30.49 -7.36 -34.73
N MET A 3 -29.21 -7.04 -34.92
CA MET A 3 -28.09 -7.88 -34.51
C MET A 3 -27.59 -7.37 -33.17
N THR A 4 -27.94 -8.07 -32.09
CA THR A 4 -27.47 -7.77 -30.74
C THR A 4 -26.04 -8.29 -30.61
N ILE A 5 -25.07 -7.38 -30.57
CA ILE A 5 -23.68 -7.71 -30.25
C ILE A 5 -23.61 -7.89 -28.73
N LEU A 6 -23.44 -9.15 -28.30
CA LEU A 6 -23.15 -9.50 -26.93
C LEU A 6 -21.64 -9.35 -26.73
N THR A 7 -21.21 -8.18 -26.24
CA THR A 7 -19.81 -7.95 -25.88
C THR A 7 -19.52 -8.70 -24.58
N LEU A 8 -18.81 -9.84 -24.69
CA LEU A 8 -18.22 -10.51 -23.53
C LEU A 8 -17.18 -9.56 -22.92
N LEU A 9 -17.47 -8.99 -21.75
CA LEU A 9 -16.43 -8.43 -20.89
C LEU A 9 -15.58 -9.61 -20.38
N ALA A 10 -14.45 -9.84 -21.02
CA ALA A 10 -13.39 -10.66 -20.46
C ALA A 10 -12.84 -9.92 -19.24
N GLY A 11 -13.40 -10.21 -18.07
CA GLY A 11 -12.81 -9.81 -16.80
C GLY A 11 -11.45 -10.48 -16.69
N SER A 12 -10.39 -9.72 -16.95
CA SER A 12 -9.01 -10.13 -16.72
C SER A 12 -8.81 -10.37 -15.23
N THR A 13 -8.99 -11.62 -14.80
CA THR A 13 -8.48 -12.11 -13.53
C THR A 13 -6.96 -12.00 -13.57
N LEU A 14 -6.43 -10.94 -12.96
CA LEU A 14 -5.01 -10.85 -12.61
C LEU A 14 -4.75 -11.91 -11.53
N ALA A 15 -4.61 -13.17 -11.96
CA ALA A 15 -4.05 -14.22 -11.13
C ALA A 15 -2.56 -13.90 -10.98
N ILE A 16 -2.21 -13.22 -9.89
CA ILE A 16 -0.82 -13.07 -9.48
C ILE A 16 -0.40 -14.47 -9.00
N SER A 17 0.15 -15.26 -9.92
CA SER A 17 0.65 -16.61 -9.66
C SER A 17 1.91 -16.55 -8.79
N SER A 18 1.73 -16.24 -7.50
CA SER A 18 2.75 -16.45 -6.48
C SER A 18 2.65 -17.89 -5.99
N CYS A 19 3.67 -18.69 -6.30
CA CYS A 19 3.79 -20.06 -5.84
C CYS A 19 4.25 -20.09 -4.38
N GLY A 20 3.28 -20.14 -3.46
CA GLY A 20 3.46 -20.46 -2.04
C GLY A 20 3.14 -19.30 -1.09
N ALA A 21 2.95 -19.65 0.18
CA ALA A 21 2.69 -18.72 1.27
C ALA A 21 3.77 -18.94 2.32
N GLY A 22 4.36 -17.86 2.84
CA GLY A 22 5.38 -17.93 3.88
C GLY A 22 6.36 -16.75 3.89
N LYS A 23 6.76 -16.37 5.10
CA LYS A 23 7.75 -15.34 5.46
C LYS A 23 9.06 -15.34 4.67
N ASP A 24 9.51 -16.49 4.15
CA ASP A 24 10.79 -16.63 3.44
C ASP A 24 10.67 -16.44 1.91
N GLN A 25 9.48 -16.11 1.39
CA GLN A 25 9.28 -15.90 -0.04
C GLN A 25 9.74 -14.52 -0.51
N PRO A 26 10.27 -14.40 -1.74
CA PRO A 26 10.49 -13.10 -2.35
C PRO A 26 9.17 -12.32 -2.46
N ALA A 27 9.21 -11.05 -2.08
CA ALA A 27 8.06 -10.17 -2.22
C ALA A 27 7.76 -9.89 -3.69
N THR A 28 6.48 -10.02 -4.08
CA THR A 28 6.03 -9.73 -5.45
C THR A 28 5.88 -8.22 -5.67
N PRO A 29 6.62 -7.59 -6.60
CA PRO A 29 6.47 -6.17 -6.88
C PRO A 29 5.09 -5.87 -7.45
N ILE A 30 4.45 -4.82 -6.92
CA ILE A 30 3.14 -4.34 -7.33
C ILE A 30 3.14 -2.82 -7.52
N ASN A 31 2.10 -2.30 -8.17
CA ASN A 31 1.85 -0.86 -8.31
C ASN A 31 0.68 -0.40 -7.42
N ALA A 32 0.35 0.90 -7.49
CA ALA A 32 -0.74 1.51 -6.73
C ALA A 32 -2.09 0.82 -6.96
N ASP A 33 -2.48 0.60 -8.22
CA ASP A 33 -3.75 -0.03 -8.58
C ASP A 33 -3.86 -1.48 -8.07
N GLN A 34 -2.73 -2.20 -8.04
CA GLN A 34 -2.67 -3.57 -7.51
C GLN A 34 -2.73 -3.58 -5.99
N PHE A 35 -2.08 -2.61 -5.33
CA PHE A 35 -2.10 -2.48 -3.87
C PHE A 35 -3.52 -2.29 -3.34
N GLU A 36 -4.31 -1.38 -3.95
CA GLU A 36 -5.69 -1.14 -3.54
C GLU A 36 -6.58 -2.39 -3.66
N LYS A 37 -6.24 -3.30 -4.58
CA LYS A 37 -7.01 -4.51 -4.87
C LYS A 37 -6.59 -5.72 -4.03
N LEU A 38 -5.56 -5.60 -3.19
CA LEU A 38 -5.09 -6.73 -2.38
C LEU A 38 -6.19 -7.28 -1.46
N TYR A 39 -7.00 -6.39 -0.88
CA TYR A 39 -8.12 -6.75 -0.01
C TYR A 39 -9.28 -7.42 -0.77
N GLU A 40 -9.32 -7.38 -2.10
CA GLU A 40 -10.43 -7.95 -2.88
C GLU A 40 -10.28 -9.46 -3.12
N ASN A 41 -9.12 -10.04 -2.80
CA ASN A 41 -8.82 -11.44 -3.03
C ASN A 41 -8.23 -12.11 -1.78
N LYS A 42 -8.99 -13.01 -1.16
CA LYS A 42 -8.55 -13.81 0.00
C LYS A 42 -7.28 -14.62 -0.24
N ASP A 43 -6.97 -14.97 -1.49
CA ASP A 43 -5.76 -15.75 -1.80
C ASP A 43 -4.49 -14.91 -1.64
N ASN A 44 -4.61 -13.60 -1.36
CA ASN A 44 -3.50 -12.73 -1.01
C ASN A 44 -3.08 -12.86 0.46
N ASP A 45 -3.91 -13.45 1.31
CA ASP A 45 -3.58 -13.68 2.73
C ASP A 45 -2.28 -14.48 2.88
N GLY A 46 -1.36 -13.98 3.71
CA GLY A 46 -0.04 -14.58 3.96
C GLY A 46 0.95 -14.48 2.79
N LYS A 47 0.62 -13.77 1.71
CA LYS A 47 1.55 -13.53 0.58
C LYS A 47 2.35 -12.25 0.78
N ARG A 48 3.58 -12.26 0.26
CA ARG A 48 4.48 -11.10 0.31
C ARG A 48 4.41 -10.26 -0.96
N PHE A 49 4.29 -8.96 -0.78
CA PHE A 49 4.26 -7.97 -1.84
C PHE A 49 5.27 -6.86 -1.58
N SER A 50 5.65 -6.12 -2.61
CA SER A 50 6.52 -4.96 -2.47
C SER A 50 6.07 -3.76 -3.30
N LEU A 51 6.28 -2.58 -2.73
CA LEU A 51 6.03 -1.29 -3.35
C LEU A 51 7.31 -0.47 -3.29
N THR A 52 7.57 0.32 -4.33
CA THR A 52 8.74 1.20 -4.38
C THR A 52 8.31 2.65 -4.58
N GLY A 53 8.81 3.56 -3.75
CA GLY A 53 8.45 4.98 -3.81
C GLY A 53 9.34 5.84 -2.92
N TYR A 54 9.00 7.12 -2.82
CA TYR A 54 9.64 8.08 -1.92
C TYR A 54 8.73 8.29 -0.71
N PRO A 55 9.22 8.10 0.52
CA PRO A 55 8.43 8.26 1.72
C PRO A 55 8.13 9.74 1.99
N TYR A 56 6.91 10.04 2.42
CA TYR A 56 6.49 11.38 2.79
C TYR A 56 5.32 11.35 3.78
N LEU A 57 5.21 12.39 4.61
CA LEU A 57 4.03 12.65 5.42
C LEU A 57 3.29 13.87 4.85
N ASN A 58 1.99 13.73 4.62
CA ASN A 58 1.21 14.76 3.92
C ASN A 58 0.88 16.00 4.79
N SER A 59 1.34 16.02 6.04
CA SER A 59 1.12 17.13 6.97
C SER A 59 2.22 17.16 8.03
N ASP A 60 2.40 18.31 8.66
CA ASP A 60 3.14 18.39 9.92
C ASP A 60 2.43 17.55 10.98
N VAL A 61 3.21 16.79 11.74
CA VAL A 61 2.67 15.86 12.75
C VAL A 61 3.25 16.23 14.11
N THR A 62 2.40 16.30 15.12
CA THR A 62 2.84 16.37 16.52
C THR A 62 2.64 14.99 17.13
N VAL A 63 3.74 14.33 17.50
CA VAL A 63 3.68 12.97 18.06
C VAL A 63 3.00 13.00 19.41
N ARG A 64 2.06 12.08 19.60
CA ARG A 64 1.49 11.73 20.90
C ARG A 64 1.86 10.27 21.17
N ASN A 65 2.09 9.92 22.43
CA ASN A 65 2.28 8.52 22.83
C ASN A 65 1.09 7.72 22.28
N ASP A 66 1.34 6.61 21.58
CA ASP A 66 0.36 5.67 20.95
C ASP A 66 -0.11 5.94 19.51
N MET A 67 0.44 6.94 18.81
CA MET A 67 -0.02 7.26 17.46
C MET A 67 0.44 6.25 16.39
N GLU A 68 -0.51 5.64 15.68
CA GLU A 68 -0.27 4.95 14.41
C GLU A 68 0.01 5.98 13.32
N ILE A 69 1.15 5.86 12.64
CA ILE A 69 1.59 6.84 11.65
C ILE A 69 1.83 6.13 10.35
N ALA A 70 0.95 6.39 9.39
CA ALA A 70 1.09 5.85 8.06
C ALA A 70 1.97 6.78 7.21
N VAL A 71 3.00 6.21 6.61
CA VAL A 71 3.87 6.90 5.65
C VAL A 71 3.30 6.73 4.26
N SER A 72 3.12 7.84 3.55
CA SER A 72 2.72 7.83 2.16
C SER A 72 3.93 7.58 1.26
N LEU A 73 3.77 6.74 0.25
CA LEU A 73 4.73 6.54 -0.82
C LEU A 73 4.30 7.32 -2.06
N PHE A 74 5.24 8.04 -2.65
CA PHE A 74 5.04 8.80 -3.88
C PHE A 74 6.01 8.38 -4.98
N SER A 75 5.63 8.61 -6.24
CA SER A 75 6.48 8.32 -7.40
C SER A 75 7.68 9.26 -7.52
N GLN A 76 7.64 10.45 -6.90
CA GLN A 76 8.73 11.43 -6.88
C GLN A 76 9.04 11.92 -5.45
N PRO A 77 10.26 12.43 -5.18
CA PRO A 77 10.65 12.95 -3.87
C PRO A 77 9.73 14.05 -3.32
N LYS A 78 9.72 14.18 -1.99
CA LYS A 78 9.02 15.27 -1.27
C LYS A 78 7.52 15.35 -1.56
N GLY A 79 6.85 14.20 -1.60
CA GLY A 79 5.39 14.12 -1.78
C GLY A 79 4.90 14.51 -3.18
N LYS A 80 5.75 14.42 -4.20
CA LYS A 80 5.42 14.83 -5.57
C LYS A 80 5.05 13.65 -6.46
N GLY A 81 4.38 13.95 -7.56
CA GLY A 81 3.92 12.96 -8.53
C GLY A 81 2.76 12.14 -8.00
N ASP A 82 2.58 10.95 -8.57
CA ASP A 82 1.48 10.05 -8.21
C ASP A 82 1.66 9.48 -6.80
N TYR A 83 0.58 9.47 -6.04
CA TYR A 83 0.44 8.74 -4.79
C TYR A 83 0.38 7.23 -5.08
N ILE A 84 1.18 6.45 -4.35
CA ILE A 84 1.31 5.01 -4.56
C ILE A 84 0.54 4.22 -3.51
N ALA A 85 0.80 4.50 -2.23
CA ALA A 85 0.22 3.79 -1.10
C ALA A 85 0.45 4.58 0.19
N SER A 86 -0.26 4.21 1.25
CA SER A 86 0.01 4.63 2.63
C SER A 86 0.15 3.37 3.47
N ILE A 87 1.28 3.23 4.15
CA ILE A 87 1.62 2.03 4.92
C ILE A 87 1.99 2.47 6.33
N ASP A 88 1.42 1.81 7.34
CA ASP A 88 1.88 1.97 8.71
C ASP A 88 3.22 1.26 8.88
N LEU A 89 4.28 2.01 9.17
CA LEU A 89 5.60 1.45 9.39
C LEU A 89 5.89 1.20 10.88
N GLY A 90 4.99 1.66 11.75
CA GLY A 90 5.18 1.67 13.20
C GLY A 90 6.31 2.58 13.66
N TYR A 91 6.23 3.03 14.91
CA TYR A 91 7.35 3.65 15.60
C TYR A 91 8.27 2.54 16.13
N LYS A 92 9.52 2.46 15.65
CA LYS A 92 10.47 1.43 16.08
C LYS A 92 11.84 2.04 16.33
N ASP A 93 12.51 1.53 17.36
CA ASP A 93 13.84 1.98 17.80
C ASP A 93 14.95 1.49 16.84
N ASN A 94 14.93 1.98 15.60
CA ASN A 94 16.02 2.01 14.60
C ASN A 94 16.00 0.98 13.46
N LYS A 95 15.00 0.10 13.28
CA LYS A 95 14.94 -0.81 12.11
C LYS A 95 13.52 -1.03 11.59
N ASN A 96 13.35 -1.11 10.27
CA ASN A 96 12.07 -1.38 9.60
C ASN A 96 10.91 -0.57 10.19
N GLY A 97 11.14 0.73 10.32
CA GLY A 97 10.22 1.66 10.96
C GLY A 97 10.66 3.10 10.73
N MET A 98 10.07 4.03 11.47
CA MET A 98 10.40 5.45 11.36
C MET A 98 10.81 6.05 12.70
N TYR A 99 11.66 7.07 12.65
CA TYR A 99 11.91 7.96 13.79
C TYR A 99 11.15 9.25 13.59
N ILE A 100 10.51 9.69 14.67
CA ILE A 100 9.75 10.93 14.66
C ILE A 100 10.14 11.77 15.86
N PRO A 101 10.78 12.93 15.65
CA PRO A 101 11.08 13.87 16.72
C PRO A 101 9.80 14.50 17.29
N ASP A 102 9.87 15.01 18.52
CA ASP A 102 8.79 15.76 19.19
C ASP A 102 8.24 16.93 18.34
N LYS A 103 9.13 17.53 17.53
CA LYS A 103 8.81 18.57 16.54
C LYS A 103 9.56 18.26 15.27
N PHE A 104 8.83 18.10 14.18
CA PHE A 104 9.42 17.81 12.87
C PHE A 104 8.49 18.26 11.76
N THR A 105 9.07 18.57 10.61
CA THR A 105 8.35 18.82 9.36
C THR A 105 8.34 17.57 8.50
N ALA A 106 7.49 17.53 7.48
CA ALA A 106 7.48 16.41 6.53
C ALA A 106 8.87 16.18 5.87
N ASP A 107 9.68 17.23 5.69
CA ASP A 107 11.02 17.14 5.11
C ASP A 107 12.05 16.51 6.06
N ASP A 108 11.74 16.44 7.36
CA ASP A 108 12.58 15.81 8.40
C ASP A 108 12.30 14.31 8.57
N LEU A 109 11.35 13.75 7.81
CA LEU A 109 10.99 12.33 7.90
C LEU A 109 12.21 11.44 7.64
N GLN A 110 12.47 10.54 8.59
CA GLN A 110 13.46 9.48 8.49
C GLN A 110 12.79 8.13 8.67
N VAL A 111 13.01 7.25 7.68
CA VAL A 111 12.69 5.82 7.78
C VAL A 111 13.99 5.04 7.89
N PHE A 112 13.97 3.94 8.65
CA PHE A 112 15.14 3.06 8.79
C PHE A 112 14.94 1.80 7.98
N ASP A 113 15.96 1.45 7.20
CA ASP A 113 16.02 0.16 6.54
C ASP A 113 16.22 -1.00 7.54
N LYS A 114 16.25 -2.22 7.02
CA LYS A 114 16.46 -3.44 7.80
C LYS A 114 17.84 -3.51 8.48
N GLU A 115 18.84 -2.81 7.95
CA GLU A 115 20.17 -2.67 8.56
C GLU A 115 20.20 -1.60 9.67
N GLY A 116 19.27 -0.65 9.62
CA GLY A 116 19.14 0.49 10.53
C GLY A 116 19.75 1.78 10.00
N ASN A 117 20.04 1.86 8.70
CA ASN A 117 20.46 3.10 8.06
C ASN A 117 19.25 4.02 7.89
N SER A 118 19.46 5.30 8.17
CA SER A 118 18.46 6.34 7.94
C SER A 118 18.32 6.67 6.46
N LEU A 119 17.09 6.69 5.97
CA LEU A 119 16.69 7.07 4.62
C LEU A 119 15.68 8.22 4.72
N GLY A 120 15.88 9.27 3.94
CA GLY A 120 15.04 10.46 3.98
C GLY A 120 14.03 10.55 2.84
N VAL A 121 13.27 11.65 2.80
CA VAL A 121 12.26 11.94 1.76
C VAL A 121 12.78 12.03 0.32
N ASN A 122 14.09 12.08 0.13
CA ASN A 122 14.75 12.08 -1.18
C ASN A 122 15.30 10.70 -1.58
N ASP A 123 15.31 9.74 -0.66
CA ASP A 123 15.73 8.39 -0.93
C ASP A 123 14.53 7.58 -1.43
N LYS A 124 14.73 6.87 -2.55
CA LYS A 124 13.75 5.91 -3.03
C LYS A 124 13.89 4.64 -2.19
N ILE A 125 12.78 4.12 -1.68
CA ILE A 125 12.75 2.94 -0.83
C ILE A 125 11.86 1.87 -1.45
N THR A 126 12.17 0.61 -1.16
CA THR A 126 11.28 -0.52 -1.38
C THR A 126 10.77 -1.01 -0.04
N ILE A 127 9.46 -1.08 0.09
CA ILE A 127 8.78 -1.64 1.25
C ILE A 127 8.21 -2.99 0.84
N SER A 128 8.69 -4.06 1.48
CA SER A 128 8.14 -5.40 1.33
C SER A 128 7.33 -5.75 2.57
N PHE A 129 6.18 -6.41 2.40
CA PHE A 129 5.26 -6.73 3.49
C PHE A 129 4.53 -8.03 3.22
N GLU A 130 4.07 -8.69 4.27
CA GLU A 130 3.08 -9.77 4.21
C GLU A 130 1.67 -9.15 4.26
N MET A 131 0.72 -9.69 3.51
CA MET A 131 -0.65 -9.22 3.54
C MET A 131 -1.47 -10.06 4.53
N GLU A 132 -1.98 -9.44 5.60
CA GLU A 132 -2.85 -10.10 6.57
C GLU A 132 -4.33 -9.77 6.30
N LEU A 133 -5.12 -10.82 6.00
CA LEU A 133 -6.55 -10.74 5.76
C LEU A 133 -7.32 -11.69 6.70
N ASP A 134 -8.43 -11.23 7.27
CA ASP A 134 -9.37 -12.10 7.98
C ASP A 134 -10.27 -12.83 6.98
N THR A 135 -9.75 -13.91 6.42
CA THR A 135 -10.42 -14.75 5.42
C THR A 135 -11.53 -15.64 6.00
N ARG A 136 -11.68 -15.69 7.33
CA ARG A 136 -12.73 -16.48 8.02
C ARG A 136 -14.08 -15.78 8.01
N ARG A 137 -14.09 -14.46 7.79
CA ARG A 137 -15.29 -13.64 7.76
C ARG A 137 -15.71 -13.38 6.31
N PRO A 138 -17.02 -13.26 6.03
CA PRO A 138 -17.48 -12.78 4.73
C PRO A 138 -16.87 -11.40 4.43
N PRO A 139 -16.49 -11.12 3.16
CA PRO A 139 -15.96 -9.82 2.79
C PRO A 139 -17.02 -8.73 2.99
N ARG A 140 -16.57 -7.53 3.31
CA ARG A 140 -17.40 -6.34 3.39
C ARG A 140 -17.90 -5.96 2.00
N THR A 141 -19.19 -5.68 1.89
CA THR A 141 -19.87 -5.30 0.64
C THR A 141 -20.45 -3.89 0.73
N GLY A 142 -20.88 -3.32 -0.40
CA GLY A 142 -21.52 -2.00 -0.45
C GLY A 142 -20.58 -0.82 -0.19
N ILE A 143 -19.26 -1.05 -0.26
CA ILE A 143 -18.26 0.01 -0.16
C ILE A 143 -18.33 0.84 -1.43
N LYS A 144 -18.43 2.16 -1.29
CA LYS A 144 -18.39 3.09 -2.44
C LYS A 144 -17.14 3.94 -2.35
N LYS A 145 -16.42 4.06 -3.47
CA LYS A 145 -15.24 4.92 -3.62
C LYS A 145 -15.55 6.06 -4.58
N LEU A 146 -14.90 7.20 -4.36
CA LEU A 146 -14.89 8.30 -5.31
C LEU A 146 -13.86 8.01 -6.41
N GLU A 147 -14.32 7.90 -7.65
CA GLU A 147 -13.49 7.76 -8.83
C GLU A 147 -13.76 8.90 -9.81
N LYS A 148 -12.87 9.11 -10.79
CA LYS A 148 -13.13 10.02 -11.90
C LYS A 148 -13.73 9.24 -13.07
N ASP A 149 -14.79 9.77 -13.67
CA ASP A 149 -15.34 9.20 -14.91
C ASP A 149 -14.46 9.52 -16.14
N GLU A 150 -14.89 9.06 -17.31
CA GLU A 150 -14.20 9.29 -18.59
C GLU A 150 -13.99 10.77 -18.94
N ASN A 151 -14.77 11.67 -18.32
CA ASN A 151 -14.69 13.12 -18.51
C ASN A 151 -13.97 13.82 -17.34
N GLY A 152 -13.43 13.05 -16.39
CA GLY A 152 -12.72 13.57 -15.22
C GLY A 152 -13.62 14.02 -14.06
N HIS A 153 -14.94 13.80 -14.14
CA HIS A 153 -15.86 14.21 -13.10
C HIS A 153 -15.90 13.19 -11.94
N PRO A 154 -16.00 13.66 -10.68
CA PRO A 154 -16.11 12.78 -9.53
C PRO A 154 -17.41 11.98 -9.56
N LYS A 155 -17.30 10.65 -9.41
CA LYS A 155 -18.40 9.71 -9.41
C LYS A 155 -18.21 8.67 -8.30
N MET A 156 -19.28 8.38 -7.56
CA MET A 156 -19.29 7.27 -6.62
C MET A 156 -19.43 5.95 -7.38
N VAL A 157 -18.48 5.05 -7.23
CA VAL A 157 -18.48 3.71 -7.82
C VAL A 157 -18.49 2.68 -6.69
N GLU A 158 -19.26 1.61 -6.87
CA GLU A 158 -19.27 0.49 -5.92
C GLU A 158 -18.02 -0.36 -6.13
N GLN A 159 -17.25 -0.54 -5.06
CA GLN A 159 -16.04 -1.36 -5.06
C GLN A 159 -16.43 -2.84 -4.96
N LYS A 160 -15.54 -3.72 -5.44
CA LYS A 160 -15.67 -5.15 -5.18
C LYS A 160 -15.65 -5.44 -3.68
N PRO A 161 -16.23 -6.58 -3.24
CA PRO A 161 -16.15 -7.00 -1.86
C PRO A 161 -14.70 -7.05 -1.37
N ALA A 162 -14.45 -6.49 -0.20
CA ALA A 162 -13.12 -6.41 0.39
C ALA A 162 -13.07 -7.19 1.71
N TYR A 163 -12.04 -8.00 1.91
CA TYR A 163 -11.78 -8.72 3.14
C TYR A 163 -11.31 -7.76 4.24
N TYR A 164 -11.69 -8.05 5.48
CA TYR A 164 -11.13 -7.39 6.66
C TYR A 164 -9.67 -7.82 6.85
N GLY A 165 -8.90 -7.11 7.67
CA GLY A 165 -7.54 -7.49 8.03
C GLY A 165 -6.73 -6.28 8.48
N ASP A 166 -5.60 -6.56 9.12
CA ASP A 166 -4.65 -5.55 9.57
C ASP A 166 -3.81 -5.01 8.39
N GLY A 167 -3.86 -5.69 7.23
CA GLY A 167 -3.26 -5.21 6.00
C GLY A 167 -1.77 -5.55 5.90
N PRO A 168 -0.93 -4.64 5.39
CA PRO A 168 0.52 -4.83 5.37
C PRO A 168 1.09 -5.08 6.77
N SER A 169 1.73 -6.23 6.96
CA SER A 169 2.47 -6.61 8.17
C SER A 169 3.87 -7.13 7.82
N ASP A 170 4.66 -7.51 8.82
CA ASP A 170 6.04 -8.01 8.65
C ASP A 170 6.89 -7.17 7.67
N ILE A 171 6.86 -5.86 7.92
CA ILE A 171 7.45 -4.83 7.08
C ILE A 171 8.98 -4.98 7.03
N ILE A 172 9.53 -4.99 5.81
CA ILE A 172 10.96 -4.89 5.51
C ILE A 172 11.18 -3.67 4.62
N ILE A 173 12.07 -2.78 5.03
CA ILE A 173 12.42 -1.57 4.29
C ILE A 173 13.85 -1.72 3.76
N GLU A 174 14.03 -1.38 2.48
CA GLU A 174 15.33 -1.38 1.81
C GLU A 174 15.49 -0.10 0.99
N LYS A 175 16.73 0.40 0.88
CA LYS A 175 17.04 1.44 -0.11
C LYS A 175 16.87 0.85 -1.52
N ALA A 176 16.08 1.51 -2.36
CA ALA A 176 15.94 1.11 -3.74
C ALA A 176 17.23 1.43 -4.52
N LYS A 177 17.59 0.55 -5.45
CA LYS A 177 18.75 0.69 -6.33
C LYS A 177 18.50 1.66 -7.47
#